data_AF-G9D5A0-F1
#
_entry.id   AF-G9D5A0-F1
#
_cell.length_a   1.000
_cell.length_b   1.000
_cell.length_c   1.000
_cell.angle_alpha   90.00
_cell.angle_beta   90.00
_cell.angle_gamma   90.00
#
_symmetry.space_group_name_H-M   'P 1'
#
loop_
_entity.id
_entity.type
_entity.pdbx_description
1 polymer ?
#
loop_
_entity_poly.entity_id
_entity_poly.type
_entity_poly.pdbx_seq_one_letter_code
_entity_poly.pdbx_strand_id
1 'polypeptide(L)'
;GKVKAFPKDDSSKPVHLTAFIGYKAGMTHVVREPDRPGSKINKKEIVEAVTVIETPPMVCVGVVGYIETPHGLRALLTVWAEHMSEDCRRRFYKNWYKCKKKAFTKSSKKWQDELGRKSIEKDFKKMIRYCSVIRVIAHTQMKLLKQRQKKAHIMEIQVNGGNIEDKVKWAREHLEKPIPVDSVFAQDEMIDCIGVTKGKGYKGVTSRWHTKKLPRK
;
A
#
# COMPACT_ATOMS: atom_id res chain seq x y z
N GLY A 1 -4.70 7.54 1.47
CA GLY A 1 -5.14 8.12 0.19
C GLY A 1 -5.01 7.08 -0.90
N LYS A 2 -5.22 7.45 -2.17
CA LYS A 2 -4.86 6.61 -3.32
C LYS A 2 -3.50 7.07 -3.83
N VAL A 3 -2.56 6.15 -3.98
CA VAL A 3 -1.28 6.42 -4.66
C VAL A 3 -1.58 6.59 -6.16
N LYS A 4 -1.30 7.79 -6.69
CA LYS A 4 -1.57 8.11 -8.10
C LYS A 4 -0.35 7.90 -8.99
N ALA A 5 0.84 8.12 -8.44
CA ALA A 5 2.12 7.90 -9.08
C ALA A 5 2.99 7.06 -8.14
N PHE A 6 3.66 6.06 -8.69
CA PHE A 6 4.67 5.27 -7.99
C PHE A 6 6.07 5.74 -8.44
N PRO A 7 7.13 5.47 -7.65
CA PRO A 7 8.50 5.72 -8.08
C PRO A 7 8.79 5.09 -9.44
N LYS A 8 9.60 5.79 -10.24
CA LYS A 8 10.02 5.28 -11.56
C LYS A 8 10.82 3.98 -11.35
N ASP A 9 10.54 3.01 -12.20
CA ASP A 9 11.17 1.71 -12.15
C ASP A 9 12.62 1.76 -12.66
N ASP A 10 13.48 0.95 -12.04
CA ASP A 10 14.89 0.82 -12.36
C ASP A 10 15.27 -0.66 -12.23
N SER A 11 15.46 -1.33 -13.36
CA SER A 11 15.70 -2.77 -13.42
C SER A 11 17.06 -3.19 -12.87
N SER A 12 18.00 -2.26 -12.67
CA SER A 12 19.32 -2.56 -12.09
C SER A 12 19.26 -2.85 -10.58
N LYS A 13 18.21 -2.38 -9.91
CA LYS A 13 18.03 -2.54 -8.47
C LYS A 13 17.37 -3.88 -8.13
N PRO A 14 17.60 -4.42 -6.92
CA PRO A 14 16.88 -5.61 -6.47
C PRO A 14 15.36 -5.34 -6.39
N VAL A 15 14.59 -6.41 -6.53
CA VAL A 15 13.12 -6.36 -6.46
C VAL A 15 12.68 -5.86 -5.07
N HIS A 16 11.90 -4.79 -5.03
CA HIS A 16 11.41 -4.18 -3.80
C HIS A 16 10.00 -3.58 -3.99
N LEU A 17 9.33 -3.32 -2.87
CA LEU A 17 8.04 -2.62 -2.84
C LEU A 17 8.24 -1.12 -2.70
N THR A 18 7.28 -0.35 -3.21
CA THR A 18 7.39 1.11 -3.27
C THR A 18 6.41 1.86 -2.36
N ALA A 19 5.56 1.15 -1.62
CA ALA A 19 4.54 1.77 -0.78
C ALA A 19 4.12 0.85 0.37
N PHE A 20 3.58 1.45 1.42
CA PHE A 20 3.06 0.74 2.59
C PHE A 20 1.81 1.44 3.13
N ILE A 21 0.96 0.72 3.87
CA ILE A 21 -0.17 1.31 4.61
C ILE A 21 0.17 1.37 6.09
N GLY A 22 0.21 2.57 6.64
CA GLY A 22 0.28 2.81 8.09
C GLY A 22 -0.94 3.55 8.63
N TYR A 23 -1.08 3.55 9.95
CA TYR A 23 -2.15 4.21 10.70
C TYR A 23 -1.52 5.23 11.64
N LYS A 24 -1.91 6.51 11.51
CA LYS A 24 -1.42 7.56 12.43
C LYS A 24 -1.91 7.25 13.85
N ALA A 25 -0.99 6.95 14.76
CA ALA A 25 -1.28 6.65 16.16
C ALA A 25 -1.28 7.92 17.01
N GLY A 26 -0.34 8.84 16.74
CA GLY A 26 -0.21 10.06 17.53
C GLY A 26 0.96 10.92 17.08
N MET A 27 1.34 11.88 17.93
CA MET A 27 2.51 12.72 17.75
C MET A 27 3.23 12.85 19.09
N THR A 28 4.56 12.93 19.04
CA THR A 28 5.43 13.20 20.18
C THR A 28 6.56 14.13 19.73
N HIS A 29 7.52 14.41 20.58
CA HIS A 29 8.76 15.07 20.23
C HIS A 29 9.95 14.16 20.55
N VAL A 30 11.03 14.32 19.80
CA VAL A 30 12.32 13.65 20.05
C VAL A 30 13.40 14.69 20.21
N VAL A 31 14.37 14.39 21.06
CA VAL A 31 15.62 15.14 21.15
C VAL A 31 16.62 14.46 20.24
N ARG A 32 17.26 15.21 19.34
CA ARG A 32 18.38 14.72 18.55
C ARG A 32 19.44 15.78 18.37
N GLU A 33 20.66 15.35 18.08
CA GLU A 33 21.75 16.21 17.69
C GLU A 33 21.82 16.26 16.15
N PRO A 34 21.65 17.44 15.51
CA PRO A 34 21.73 17.55 14.07
C PRO A 34 23.18 17.70 13.64
N ASP A 35 23.58 16.94 12.61
CA ASP A 35 24.82 17.16 11.89
C ASP A 35 24.57 18.02 10.65
N ARG A 36 24.75 19.33 10.80
CA ARG A 36 24.56 20.34 9.75
C ARG A 36 25.69 21.37 9.82
N PRO A 37 26.86 21.08 9.23
CA PRO A 37 27.99 22.00 9.23
C PRO A 37 27.61 23.40 8.74
N GLY A 38 28.08 24.45 9.44
CA GLY A 38 27.75 25.85 9.14
C GLY A 38 26.46 26.37 9.78
N SER A 39 25.64 25.51 10.40
CA SER A 39 24.45 25.93 11.13
C SER A 39 24.75 26.28 12.59
N LYS A 40 24.08 27.31 13.14
CA LYS A 40 24.18 27.70 14.58
C LYS A 40 23.73 26.60 15.54
N ILE A 41 22.90 25.68 15.04
CA ILE A 41 22.34 24.54 15.78
C ILE A 41 23.15 23.24 15.57
N ASN A 42 24.25 23.28 14.80
CA ASN A 42 25.09 22.09 14.59
C ASN A 42 25.64 21.59 15.92
N LYS A 43 25.59 20.27 16.15
CA LYS A 43 26.08 19.62 17.37
C LYS A 43 25.45 20.15 18.67
N LYS A 44 24.20 20.60 18.60
CA LYS A 44 23.40 21.01 19.77
C LYS A 44 22.11 20.23 19.79
N GLU A 45 21.64 19.86 20.97
CA GLU A 45 20.36 19.21 21.13
C GLU A 45 19.23 20.09 20.59
N ILE A 46 18.44 19.52 19.68
CA ILE A 46 17.22 20.13 19.18
C ILE A 46 16.04 19.22 19.49
N VAL A 47 14.88 19.85 19.73
CA VAL A 47 13.62 19.15 19.90
C VAL A 47 12.85 19.22 18.59
N GLU A 48 12.56 18.06 17.99
CA GLU A 48 11.78 17.97 16.76
C GLU A 48 10.48 17.20 17.00
N ALA A 49 9.38 17.73 16.46
CA ALA A 49 8.08 17.06 16.51
C ALA A 49 8.05 15.90 15.52
N VAL A 50 7.60 14.73 15.99
CA VAL A 50 7.49 13.51 15.18
C VAL A 50 6.06 12.96 15.24
N THR A 51 5.63 12.34 14.14
CA THR A 51 4.36 11.61 14.08
C THR A 51 4.63 10.12 14.18
N VAL A 52 3.97 9.44 15.12
CA VAL A 52 4.06 7.99 15.26
C VAL A 52 3.01 7.35 14.36
N ILE A 53 3.46 6.50 13.43
CA ILE A 53 2.61 5.74 12.52
C ILE A 53 2.74 4.26 12.89
N GLU A 54 1.64 3.65 13.28
CA GLU A 54 1.57 2.21 13.54
C GLU A 54 1.42 1.45 12.21
N THR A 55 2.33 0.51 11.97
CA THR A 55 2.49 -0.18 10.69
C THR A 55 2.38 -1.71 10.90
N PRO A 56 1.17 -2.25 11.10
CA PRO A 56 1.00 -3.69 11.18
C PRO A 56 1.44 -4.33 9.85
N PRO A 57 2.08 -5.52 9.87
CA PRO A 57 2.54 -6.17 8.64
C PRO A 57 1.39 -6.33 7.63
N MET A 58 1.65 -5.98 6.37
CA MET A 58 0.69 -6.20 5.30
C MET A 58 0.78 -7.64 4.81
N VAL A 59 -0.31 -8.19 4.27
CA VAL A 59 -0.28 -9.52 3.65
C VAL A 59 -0.50 -9.35 2.16
N CYS A 60 0.40 -9.91 1.34
CA CYS A 60 0.24 -9.94 -0.11
C CYS A 60 -0.75 -11.05 -0.47
N VAL A 61 -1.77 -10.71 -1.26
CA VAL A 61 -2.90 -11.61 -1.53
C VAL A 61 -3.28 -11.71 -3.00
N GLY A 62 -2.54 -11.02 -3.86
CA GLY A 62 -2.73 -11.11 -5.29
C GLY A 62 -1.71 -10.29 -6.06
N VAL A 63 -1.76 -10.42 -7.37
CA VAL A 63 -0.87 -9.76 -8.33
C VAL A 63 -1.71 -9.26 -9.49
N VAL A 64 -1.51 -8.01 -9.89
CA VAL A 64 -2.11 -7.37 -11.06
C VAL A 64 -1.01 -7.09 -12.07
N GLY A 65 -1.20 -7.57 -13.29
CA GLY A 65 -0.33 -7.23 -14.41
C GLY A 65 -0.94 -6.10 -15.23
N TYR A 66 -0.14 -5.06 -15.48
CA TYR A 66 -0.51 -3.92 -16.32
C TYR A 66 0.24 -3.97 -17.64
N ILE A 67 -0.49 -3.81 -18.74
CA ILE A 67 0.04 -3.67 -20.09
C ILE A 67 0.04 -2.19 -20.48
N GLU A 68 1.10 -1.75 -21.15
CA GLU A 68 1.16 -0.44 -21.75
C GLU A 68 0.37 -0.42 -23.06
N THR A 69 -0.54 0.54 -23.17
CA THR A 69 -1.32 0.79 -24.38
C THR A 69 -1.15 2.25 -24.79
N PRO A 70 -1.48 2.64 -26.04
CA PRO A 70 -1.41 4.04 -26.46
C PRO A 70 -2.23 5.01 -25.58
N HIS A 71 -3.23 4.50 -24.84
CA HIS A 71 -4.06 5.28 -23.92
C HIS A 71 -3.59 5.21 -22.45
N GLY A 72 -2.42 4.60 -22.20
CA GLY A 72 -1.84 4.41 -20.88
C GLY A 72 -1.88 2.97 -20.38
N LEU A 73 -1.62 2.78 -19.08
CA LEU A 73 -1.57 1.46 -18.46
C LEU A 73 -2.98 0.88 -18.27
N ARG A 74 -3.20 -0.34 -18.78
CA ARG A 74 -4.44 -1.09 -18.61
C ARG A 74 -4.17 -2.37 -17.81
N ALA A 75 -5.03 -2.68 -16.84
CA ALA A 75 -4.95 -3.96 -16.14
C ALA A 75 -5.30 -5.10 -17.11
N LEU A 76 -4.35 -6.03 -17.32
CA LEU A 76 -4.51 -7.16 -18.21
C LEU A 76 -5.12 -8.35 -17.47
N LEU A 77 -4.50 -8.74 -16.35
CA LEU A 77 -4.86 -9.92 -15.57
C LEU A 77 -4.69 -9.64 -14.08
N THR A 78 -5.42 -10.40 -13.26
CA THR A 78 -5.27 -10.41 -11.81
C THR A 78 -5.28 -11.85 -11.32
N VAL A 79 -4.21 -12.23 -10.62
CA VAL A 79 -4.09 -13.52 -9.95
C VAL A 79 -4.27 -13.28 -8.45
N TRP A 80 -5.06 -14.10 -7.78
CA TRP A 80 -5.30 -14.02 -6.34
C TRP A 80 -4.71 -15.24 -5.65
N ALA A 81 -4.29 -15.06 -4.39
CA ALA A 81 -3.82 -16.13 -3.51
C ALA A 81 -4.91 -17.21 -3.26
N GLU A 82 -4.49 -18.37 -2.76
CA GLU A 82 -5.39 -19.46 -2.42
C GLU A 82 -6.19 -19.11 -1.17
N HIS A 83 -5.49 -18.77 -0.10
CA HIS A 83 -6.06 -18.46 1.20
C HIS A 83 -6.22 -16.96 1.37
N MET A 84 -7.46 -16.57 1.64
CA MET A 84 -7.84 -15.18 1.84
C MET A 84 -8.38 -14.96 3.24
N SER A 85 -7.68 -14.11 4.00
CA SER A 85 -8.09 -13.76 5.37
C SER A 85 -9.51 -13.19 5.42
N GLU A 86 -10.23 -13.45 6.51
CA GLU A 86 -11.60 -12.94 6.70
C GLU A 86 -11.64 -11.41 6.59
N ASP A 87 -10.62 -10.73 7.11
CA ASP A 87 -10.55 -9.27 7.16
C ASP A 87 -10.40 -8.66 5.76
N CYS A 88 -9.68 -9.34 4.88
CA CYS A 88 -9.61 -9.01 3.46
C CYS A 88 -10.94 -9.31 2.76
N ARG A 89 -11.55 -10.46 3.01
CA ARG A 89 -12.86 -10.83 2.41
C ARG A 89 -13.97 -9.85 2.80
N ARG A 90 -13.92 -9.29 4.01
CA ARG A 90 -14.81 -8.20 4.47
C ARG A 90 -14.72 -6.97 3.57
N ARG A 91 -13.62 -6.75 2.82
CA ARG A 91 -13.50 -5.63 1.89
C ARG A 91 -14.57 -5.64 0.80
N PHE A 92 -14.92 -6.85 0.34
CA PHE A 92 -15.84 -7.12 -0.77
C PHE A 92 -17.31 -7.14 -0.37
N TYR A 93 -17.62 -6.93 0.92
CA TYR A 93 -18.98 -6.85 1.42
C TYR A 93 -19.25 -5.50 2.09
N LYS A 94 -20.45 -4.95 1.84
CA LYS A 94 -21.00 -3.86 2.67
C LYS A 94 -21.61 -4.43 3.95
N ASN A 95 -22.46 -5.46 3.82
CA ASN A 95 -23.16 -6.11 4.94
C ASN A 95 -22.59 -7.50 5.23
N TRP A 96 -21.46 -7.56 5.94
CA TRP A 96 -20.77 -8.83 6.22
C TRP A 96 -21.62 -9.84 7.00
N TYR A 97 -22.36 -9.39 8.02
CA TYR A 97 -23.12 -10.27 8.91
C TYR A 97 -24.35 -10.92 8.25
N LYS A 98 -24.93 -10.28 7.23
CA LYS A 98 -26.10 -10.79 6.51
C LYS A 98 -25.74 -11.61 5.27
N CYS A 99 -24.49 -11.59 4.83
CA CYS A 99 -24.08 -12.24 3.59
C CYS A 99 -23.70 -13.71 3.82
N LYS A 100 -23.79 -14.51 2.75
CA LYS A 100 -23.34 -15.93 2.75
C LYS A 100 -21.80 -16.08 2.71
N LYS A 101 -21.04 -14.97 2.74
CA LYS A 101 -19.56 -14.94 2.73
C LYS A 101 -18.97 -15.88 1.67
N LYS A 102 -19.35 -15.71 0.40
CA LYS A 102 -18.89 -16.53 -0.75
C LYS A 102 -17.76 -15.90 -1.58
N ALA A 103 -17.21 -14.75 -1.17
CA ALA A 103 -16.11 -14.09 -1.90
C ALA A 103 -14.89 -15.01 -1.92
N PHE A 104 -14.28 -15.13 -3.10
CA PHE A 104 -13.10 -15.95 -3.41
C PHE A 104 -13.24 -17.47 -3.25
N THR A 105 -14.38 -18.01 -2.80
CA THR A 105 -14.50 -19.47 -2.56
C THR A 105 -14.29 -20.32 -3.82
N LYS A 106 -14.76 -19.86 -4.98
CA LYS A 106 -14.49 -20.53 -6.27
C LYS A 106 -13.04 -20.32 -6.76
N SER A 107 -12.44 -19.18 -6.43
CA SER A 107 -11.07 -18.86 -6.84
C SER A 107 -10.06 -19.69 -6.05
N SER A 108 -10.26 -19.84 -4.75
CA SER A 108 -9.42 -20.68 -3.88
C SER A 108 -9.43 -22.13 -4.34
N LYS A 109 -10.59 -22.68 -4.74
CA LYS A 109 -10.68 -24.05 -5.27
C LYS A 109 -9.83 -24.30 -6.53
N LYS A 110 -9.59 -23.27 -7.36
CA LYS A 110 -8.72 -23.41 -8.54
C LYS A 110 -7.27 -23.75 -8.18
N TRP A 111 -6.81 -23.39 -6.98
CA TRP A 111 -5.46 -23.75 -6.53
C TRP A 111 -5.36 -25.23 -6.14
N GLN A 112 -6.48 -25.87 -5.81
CA GLN A 112 -6.55 -27.28 -5.45
C GLN A 112 -6.72 -28.17 -6.69
N ASP A 113 -7.45 -27.69 -7.69
CA ASP A 113 -7.67 -28.40 -8.95
C ASP A 113 -6.45 -28.32 -9.88
N GLU A 114 -6.03 -29.44 -10.50
CA GLU A 114 -4.88 -29.46 -11.41
C GLU A 114 -5.08 -28.56 -12.64
N LEU A 115 -6.28 -28.58 -13.23
CA LEU A 115 -6.65 -27.70 -14.35
C LEU A 115 -6.64 -26.21 -13.94
N GLY A 116 -7.04 -25.93 -12.69
CA GLY A 116 -7.03 -24.58 -12.14
C GLY A 116 -5.60 -24.05 -11.95
N ARG A 117 -4.70 -24.87 -11.41
CA ARG A 117 -3.27 -24.55 -11.28
C ARG A 117 -2.62 -24.28 -12.64
N LYS A 118 -2.90 -25.10 -13.65
CA LYS A 118 -2.42 -24.88 -15.04
C LYS A 118 -2.93 -23.54 -15.61
N SER A 119 -4.17 -23.17 -15.30
CA SER A 119 -4.75 -21.87 -15.70
C SER A 119 -4.04 -20.69 -15.03
N ILE A 120 -3.78 -20.79 -13.72
CA ILE A 120 -3.05 -19.77 -12.96
C ILE A 120 -1.60 -19.62 -13.48
N GLU A 121 -0.92 -20.74 -13.74
CA GLU A 121 0.42 -20.73 -14.32
C GLU A 121 0.44 -20.08 -15.71
N LYS A 122 -0.59 -20.34 -16.53
CA LYS A 122 -0.76 -19.67 -17.83
C LYS A 122 -0.93 -18.16 -17.66
N ASP A 123 -1.66 -17.72 -16.65
CA ASP A 123 -1.85 -16.29 -16.39
C ASP A 123 -0.57 -15.62 -15.89
N PHE A 124 0.25 -16.28 -15.06
CA PHE A 124 1.58 -15.79 -14.72
C PHE A 124 2.49 -15.68 -15.96
N LYS A 125 2.48 -16.69 -16.84
CA LYS A 125 3.24 -16.63 -18.11
C LYS A 125 2.77 -15.48 -19.02
N LYS A 126 1.47 -15.19 -19.07
CA LYS A 126 0.95 -14.02 -19.80
C LYS A 126 1.42 -12.71 -19.16
N MET A 127 1.48 -12.63 -17.83
CA MET A 127 2.00 -11.44 -17.15
C MET A 127 3.45 -11.18 -17.53
N ILE A 128 4.29 -12.22 -17.52
CA ILE A 128 5.70 -12.11 -17.92
C ILE A 128 5.84 -11.65 -19.38
N ARG A 129 5.00 -12.18 -20.28
CA ARG A 129 5.09 -11.90 -21.71
C ARG A 129 4.59 -10.50 -22.12
N TYR A 130 3.51 -10.02 -21.51
CA TYR A 130 2.77 -8.86 -22.02
C TYR A 130 2.75 -7.65 -21.09
N CYS A 131 2.96 -7.82 -19.79
CA CYS A 131 2.83 -6.73 -18.83
C CYS A 131 4.15 -5.97 -18.72
N SER A 132 4.08 -4.64 -18.79
CA SER A 132 5.22 -3.77 -18.51
C SER A 132 5.36 -3.46 -17.02
N VAL A 133 4.25 -3.46 -16.27
CA VAL A 133 4.23 -3.13 -14.84
C VAL A 133 3.52 -4.22 -14.05
N ILE A 134 4.13 -4.64 -12.95
CA ILE A 134 3.55 -5.61 -12.00
C ILE A 134 3.24 -4.89 -10.69
N ARG A 135 2.03 -5.12 -10.17
CA ARG A 135 1.62 -4.62 -8.85
C ARG A 135 1.13 -5.77 -7.99
N VAL A 136 1.54 -5.79 -6.74
CA VAL A 136 0.97 -6.71 -5.75
C VAL A 136 -0.24 -6.09 -5.09
N ILE A 137 -1.26 -6.90 -4.82
CA ILE A 137 -2.41 -6.52 -4.00
C ILE A 137 -2.07 -6.90 -2.57
N ALA A 138 -1.85 -5.91 -1.72
CA ALA A 138 -1.58 -6.10 -0.31
C ALA A 138 -2.72 -5.55 0.53
N HIS A 139 -2.96 -6.18 1.68
CA HIS A 139 -3.92 -5.67 2.66
C HIS A 139 -3.33 -5.58 4.06
N THR A 140 -3.86 -4.66 4.86
CA THR A 140 -3.49 -4.53 6.27
C THR A 140 -4.16 -5.56 7.16
N GLN A 141 -3.56 -5.83 8.32
CA GLN A 141 -4.12 -6.70 9.34
C GLN A 141 -4.81 -5.88 10.43
N MET A 142 -6.07 -5.49 10.18
CA MET A 142 -6.84 -4.62 11.08
C MET A 142 -7.10 -5.22 12.47
N LYS A 143 -7.06 -6.55 12.63
CA LYS A 143 -7.23 -7.20 13.93
C LYS A 143 -6.09 -6.92 14.91
N LEU A 144 -4.89 -6.66 14.40
CA LEU A 144 -3.73 -6.32 15.22
C LEU A 144 -3.89 -4.92 15.83
N LEU A 145 -4.55 -4.03 15.09
CA LEU A 145 -4.94 -2.73 15.60
C LEU A 145 -6.12 -2.92 16.55
N LYS A 146 -6.01 -2.41 17.78
CA LYS A 146 -7.11 -2.42 18.78
C LYS A 146 -8.21 -1.40 18.44
N GLN A 147 -8.64 -1.38 17.18
CA GLN A 147 -9.64 -0.48 16.62
C GLN A 147 -10.96 -1.21 16.37
N ARG A 148 -12.08 -0.48 16.33
CA ARG A 148 -13.42 -1.07 16.09
C ARG A 148 -13.57 -1.67 14.69
N GLN A 149 -12.80 -1.16 13.72
CA GLN A 149 -12.90 -1.58 12.33
C GLN A 149 -12.21 -2.93 12.11
N LYS A 150 -12.99 -3.93 11.64
CA LYS A 150 -12.50 -5.27 11.26
C LYS A 150 -12.20 -5.42 9.76
N LYS A 151 -12.53 -4.41 8.96
CA LYS A 151 -12.45 -4.45 7.49
C LYS A 151 -11.06 -4.01 7.04
N ALA A 152 -10.30 -4.90 6.39
CA ALA A 152 -8.96 -4.59 5.92
C ALA A 152 -8.96 -3.47 4.87
N HIS A 153 -7.88 -2.69 4.87
CA HIS A 153 -7.57 -1.76 3.79
C HIS A 153 -6.72 -2.50 2.77
N ILE A 154 -7.15 -2.49 1.51
CA ILE A 154 -6.47 -3.13 0.39
C ILE A 154 -5.90 -2.02 -0.49
N MET A 155 -4.65 -2.19 -0.94
CA MET A 155 -4.06 -1.37 -1.98
C MET A 155 -3.22 -2.21 -2.93
N GLU A 156 -3.07 -1.71 -4.15
CA GLU A 156 -2.03 -2.17 -5.05
C GLU A 156 -0.73 -1.43 -4.72
N ILE A 157 0.38 -2.15 -4.74
CA ILE A 157 1.73 -1.61 -4.56
C ILE A 157 2.54 -2.04 -5.77
N GLN A 158 3.20 -1.10 -6.43
CA GLN A 158 4.06 -1.41 -7.56
C GLN A 158 5.33 -2.13 -7.08
N VAL A 159 5.71 -3.17 -7.81
CA VAL A 159 6.97 -3.87 -7.60
C VAL A 159 8.00 -3.28 -8.55
N ASN A 160 9.07 -2.69 -8.01
CA ASN A 160 10.16 -2.10 -8.77
C ASN A 160 11.43 -2.94 -8.62
N GLY A 161 12.38 -2.76 -9.53
CA GLY A 161 13.63 -3.53 -9.53
C GLY A 161 13.56 -4.84 -10.31
N GLY A 162 14.69 -5.28 -10.85
CA GLY A 162 14.81 -6.50 -11.65
C GLY A 162 13.99 -6.50 -12.93
N ASN A 163 13.95 -7.67 -13.59
CA ASN A 163 13.12 -7.88 -14.77
C ASN A 163 11.67 -8.21 -14.40
N ILE A 164 10.76 -8.14 -15.38
CA ILE A 164 9.34 -8.48 -15.16
C ILE A 164 9.18 -9.91 -14.63
N GLU A 165 10.01 -10.85 -15.09
CA GLU A 165 10.02 -12.23 -14.60
C GLU A 165 10.39 -12.31 -13.11
N ASP A 166 11.43 -11.58 -12.69
CA ASP A 166 11.86 -11.50 -11.28
C ASP A 166 10.75 -10.92 -10.41
N LYS A 167 10.06 -9.87 -10.89
CA LYS A 167 8.93 -9.26 -10.20
C LYS A 167 7.76 -10.22 -10.02
N VAL A 168 7.41 -10.97 -11.07
CA VAL A 168 6.33 -11.97 -11.01
C VAL A 168 6.72 -13.12 -10.07
N LYS A 169 7.96 -13.60 -10.14
CA LYS A 169 8.48 -14.64 -9.26
C LYS A 169 8.45 -14.20 -7.80
N TRP A 170 8.99 -13.02 -7.51
CA TRP A 170 8.95 -12.42 -6.18
C TRP A 170 7.51 -12.30 -5.67
N ALA A 171 6.60 -11.78 -6.49
CA ALA A 171 5.20 -11.61 -6.13
C ALA A 171 4.50 -12.95 -5.83
N ARG A 172 4.81 -14.01 -6.59
CA ARG A 172 4.30 -15.37 -6.35
C ARG A 172 4.83 -15.96 -5.05
N GLU A 173 6.12 -15.81 -4.77
CA GLU A 173 6.75 -16.31 -3.54
C GLU A 173 6.26 -15.59 -2.29
N HIS A 174 5.80 -14.35 -2.42
CA HIS A 174 5.29 -13.53 -1.33
C HIS A 174 3.77 -13.63 -1.15
N LEU A 175 3.04 -14.41 -1.96
CA LEU A 175 1.62 -14.65 -1.72
C LEU A 175 1.41 -15.25 -0.33
N GLU A 176 0.43 -14.71 0.39
CA GLU A 176 0.01 -15.10 1.74
C GLU A 176 1.04 -14.82 2.85
N LYS A 177 2.21 -14.31 2.50
CA LYS A 177 3.25 -13.95 3.47
C LYS A 177 3.04 -12.54 4.02
N PRO A 178 3.36 -12.32 5.29
CA PRO A 178 3.41 -10.98 5.86
C PRO A 178 4.63 -10.22 5.35
N ILE A 179 4.44 -8.94 5.04
CA ILE A 179 5.44 -7.98 4.63
C ILE A 179 5.51 -6.92 5.73
N PRO A 180 6.60 -6.90 6.52
CA PRO A 180 6.83 -5.87 7.53
C PRO A 180 7.36 -4.57 6.90
N VAL A 181 7.32 -3.46 7.64
CA VAL A 181 7.63 -2.13 7.10
C VAL A 181 9.13 -1.91 6.85
N ASP A 182 9.97 -2.54 7.66
CA ASP A 182 11.44 -2.56 7.59
C ASP A 182 11.96 -3.20 6.30
N SER A 183 11.20 -4.12 5.70
CA SER A 183 11.51 -4.68 4.37
C SER A 183 11.23 -3.72 3.21
N VAL A 184 10.52 -2.62 3.45
CA VAL A 184 10.07 -1.67 2.41
C VAL A 184 10.78 -0.33 2.51
N PHE A 185 10.95 0.19 3.73
CA PHE A 185 11.60 1.48 3.97
C PHE A 185 12.84 1.31 4.85
N ALA A 186 13.89 2.05 4.52
CA ALA A 186 15.09 2.11 5.33
C ALA A 186 14.99 3.21 6.41
N GLN A 187 15.81 3.09 7.45
CA GLN A 187 15.99 4.17 8.42
C GLN A 187 16.60 5.40 7.72
N ASP A 188 16.16 6.60 8.14
CA ASP A 188 16.60 7.90 7.61
C ASP A 188 16.29 8.15 6.11
N GLU A 189 15.49 7.29 5.48
CA GLU A 189 14.98 7.49 4.13
C GLU A 189 13.86 8.54 4.10
N MET A 190 13.87 9.38 3.05
CA MET A 190 12.81 10.35 2.79
C MET A 190 11.60 9.66 2.15
N ILE A 191 10.44 9.73 2.81
CA ILE A 191 9.20 9.09 2.36
C ILE A 191 8.07 10.09 2.11
N ASP A 192 7.17 9.73 1.19
CA ASP A 192 5.97 10.50 0.89
C ASP A 192 4.75 10.02 1.70
N CYS A 193 4.06 10.94 2.38
CA CYS A 193 2.85 10.64 3.15
C CYS A 193 1.56 10.95 2.37
N ILE A 194 0.86 9.92 1.88
CA ILE A 194 -0.39 10.08 1.11
C ILE A 194 -1.63 9.79 1.95
N GLY A 195 -2.22 10.84 2.53
CA GLY A 195 -3.38 10.77 3.43
C GLY A 195 -4.69 11.33 2.85
N VAL A 196 -5.74 11.31 3.67
CA VAL A 196 -6.89 12.21 3.55
C VAL A 196 -6.83 13.13 4.77
N THR A 197 -6.99 14.44 4.56
CA THR A 197 -6.91 15.42 5.64
C THR A 197 -8.12 15.35 6.56
N LYS A 198 -7.99 15.88 7.78
CA LYS A 198 -9.11 15.95 8.73
C LYS A 198 -10.23 16.81 8.16
N GLY A 199 -11.42 16.24 8.02
CA GLY A 199 -12.61 16.97 7.60
C GLY A 199 -12.98 18.05 8.61
N LYS A 200 -13.28 19.26 8.11
CA LYS A 200 -13.70 20.42 8.93
C LYS A 200 -15.16 20.83 8.69
N GLY A 201 -15.92 20.06 7.90
CA GLY A 201 -17.31 20.37 7.54
C GLY A 201 -17.43 21.60 6.62
N TYR A 202 -18.62 22.18 6.58
CA TYR A 202 -18.86 23.44 5.88
C TYR A 202 -18.12 24.59 6.60
N LYS A 203 -17.36 25.39 5.85
CA LYS A 203 -16.57 26.50 6.38
C LYS A 203 -16.81 27.76 5.55
N GLY A 204 -17.01 28.89 6.23
CA GLY A 204 -17.08 30.21 5.60
C GLY A 204 -15.76 30.63 4.96
N VAL A 205 -15.83 31.64 4.09
CA VAL A 205 -14.70 32.08 3.24
C VAL A 205 -13.43 32.42 4.03
N THR A 206 -13.56 33.13 5.15
CA THR A 206 -12.44 33.50 6.03
C THR A 206 -11.74 32.26 6.60
N SER A 207 -12.47 31.24 7.05
CA SER A 207 -11.84 30.04 7.62
C SER A 207 -11.32 29.08 6.56
N ARG A 208 -11.88 29.09 5.35
CA ARG A 208 -11.54 28.16 4.28
C ARG A 208 -10.40 28.66 3.40
N TRP A 209 -10.43 29.95 3.10
CA TRP A 209 -9.53 30.62 2.16
C TRP A 209 -8.69 31.70 2.84
N HIS A 210 -8.78 31.83 4.17
CA HIS A 210 -7.97 32.77 4.95
C HIS A 210 -8.13 34.23 4.52
N THR A 211 -9.30 34.61 3.99
CA THR A 211 -9.58 36.00 3.62
C THR A 211 -9.58 36.90 4.85
N LYS A 212 -9.15 38.15 4.68
CA LYS A 212 -9.16 39.16 5.75
C LYS A 212 -10.59 39.37 6.28
N LYS A 213 -10.76 39.39 7.61
CA LYS A 213 -12.05 39.76 8.22
C LYS A 213 -12.34 41.24 7.95
N LEU A 214 -13.58 41.55 7.62
CA LEU A 214 -14.02 42.94 7.44
C LEU A 214 -13.91 43.72 8.76
N PRO A 215 -13.66 45.04 8.70
CA PRO A 215 -13.62 45.86 9.90
C PRO A 215 -14.98 45.85 10.61
N ARG A 216 -14.94 45.96 11.94
CA ARG A 216 -16.13 46.22 12.74
C ARG A 216 -16.57 47.66 12.47
N LYS A 217 -17.88 47.89 12.28
CA LYS A 217 -18.46 49.24 12.29
C LYS A 217 -18.36 49.86 13.68
#